data_AF-A0A1V2EQW2-F1
#
_entry.id   AF-A0A1V2EQW2-F1
#
_cell.length_a   1.000
_cell.length_b   1.000
_cell.length_c   1.000
_cell.angle_alpha   90.00
_cell.angle_beta   90.00
_cell.angle_gamma   90.00
#
_symmetry.space_group_name_H-M   'P 1'
#
loop_
_entity.id
_entity.type
_entity.pdbx_description
1 polymer ?
#
loop_
_entity_poly.entity_id
_entity_poly.type
_entity_poly.pdbx_seq_one_letter_code
_entity_poly.pdbx_strand_id
1 'polypeptide(L)'
;MSDTAEPVPKQRTDVYHRERAIMERRAATKAHDVRARAAHLELAYQHDLAQAIAWHRADLTFDPAATLRVGTGADQTPSQASGGGRSTDAKST
;
A
#
# COMPACT_ATOMS: atom_id res chain seq x y z
N MET A 1 18.44 -16.64 -7.53
CA MET A 1 17.03 -16.91 -7.28
C MET A 1 16.48 -15.68 -6.59
N SER A 2 15.75 -14.84 -7.31
CA SER A 2 15.20 -13.59 -6.78
C SER A 2 13.76 -13.85 -6.39
N ASP A 3 13.47 -13.96 -5.10
CA ASP A 3 12.10 -13.97 -4.60
C ASP A 3 11.49 -12.60 -4.87
N THR A 4 10.68 -12.53 -5.93
CA THR A 4 9.79 -11.42 -6.21
C THR A 4 8.72 -11.42 -5.11
N ALA A 5 8.98 -10.70 -4.02
CA ALA A 5 7.99 -10.47 -2.98
C ALA A 5 6.90 -9.54 -3.53
N GLU A 6 5.90 -10.15 -4.17
CA GLU A 6 4.65 -9.49 -4.55
C GLU A 6 4.11 -8.71 -3.36
N PRO A 7 3.77 -7.41 -3.51
CA PRO A 7 3.30 -6.60 -2.39
C PRO A 7 1.96 -7.16 -1.91
N VAL A 8 1.93 -7.68 -0.68
CA VAL A 8 0.71 -8.17 -0.04
C VAL A 8 -0.31 -7.02 0.00
N PRO A 9 -1.53 -7.21 -0.52
CA PRO A 9 -2.52 -6.15 -0.58
C PRO A 9 -2.88 -5.66 0.84
N LYS A 10 -2.61 -4.38 1.11
CA LYS A 10 -2.75 -3.69 2.40
C LYS A 10 -4.10 -3.90 3.11
N GLN A 11 -5.18 -4.13 2.36
CA GLN A 11 -6.52 -4.34 2.90
C GLN A 11 -6.71 -5.67 3.64
N ARG A 12 -5.95 -6.71 3.28
CA ARG A 12 -6.10 -8.05 3.90
C ARG A 12 -5.50 -8.10 5.31
N THR A 13 -4.41 -7.37 5.53
CA THR A 13 -3.74 -7.30 6.84
C THR A 13 -4.54 -6.46 7.85
N ASP A 14 -5.27 -5.46 7.38
CA ASP A 14 -6.06 -4.58 8.26
C ASP A 14 -7.29 -5.26 8.86
N VAL A 15 -7.90 -6.18 8.12
CA VAL A 15 -9.00 -7.01 8.63
C VAL A 15 -8.47 -8.05 9.61
N TYR A 16 -7.28 -8.59 9.35
CA TYR A 16 -6.69 -9.69 10.11
C TYR A 16 -6.46 -9.36 11.60
N HIS A 17 -5.80 -8.24 11.93
CA HIS A 17 -5.50 -7.94 13.33
C HIS A 17 -6.76 -7.64 14.14
N ARG A 18 -7.72 -6.93 13.55
CA ARG A 18 -9.01 -6.64 14.18
C ARG A 18 -9.78 -7.93 14.50
N GLU A 19 -9.90 -8.85 13.55
CA GLU A 19 -10.58 -10.13 13.77
C GLU A 19 -9.87 -10.97 14.84
N ARG A 20 -8.53 -10.97 14.83
CA ARG A 20 -7.74 -11.67 15.83
C ARG A 20 -7.96 -11.10 17.23
N ALA A 21 -8.00 -9.78 17.40
CA ALA A 21 -8.30 -9.12 18.68
C ALA A 21 -9.69 -9.50 19.21
N ILE A 22 -10.71 -9.57 18.34
CA ILE A 22 -12.07 -10.00 18.71
C ILE A 22 -12.06 -11.45 19.21
N MET A 23 -11.32 -12.34 18.53
CA MET A 23 -11.21 -13.74 18.91
C MET A 23 -10.50 -13.92 20.26
N GLU A 24 -9.43 -13.18 20.53
CA GLU A 24 -8.74 -13.21 21.82
C GLU A 24 -9.62 -12.68 22.96
N ARG A 25 -10.40 -11.61 22.73
CA ARG A 25 -11.38 -11.12 23.72
C ARG A 25 -12.45 -12.18 24.02
N ARG A 26 -12.94 -12.89 23.00
CA ARG A 26 -13.88 -14.01 23.19
C ARG A 26 -13.25 -15.17 23.96
N ALA A 27 -11.97 -15.47 23.73
CA ALA A 27 -11.23 -16.46 24.50
C ALA A 27 -11.06 -16.04 25.97
N ALA A 28 -10.75 -14.77 26.21
CA ALA A 28 -10.65 -14.19 27.56
C ALA A 28 -11.95 -14.32 28.36
N THR A 29 -13.12 -14.13 27.72
CA THR A 29 -14.43 -14.31 28.39
C THR A 29 -14.71 -15.77 28.76
N LYS A 30 -14.15 -16.73 28.02
CA LYS A 30 -14.32 -18.16 28.28
C LYS A 30 -13.27 -18.72 29.24
N ALA A 31 -12.15 -18.04 29.43
CA ALA A 31 -11.08 -18.48 30.32
C ALA A 31 -11.50 -18.36 31.80
N HIS A 32 -11.50 -19.51 32.51
CA HIS A 32 -11.79 -19.55 33.94
C HIS A 32 -10.59 -19.12 34.80
N ASP A 33 -9.37 -19.37 34.33
CA ASP A 33 -8.14 -18.95 35.01
C ASP A 33 -7.85 -17.46 34.78
N VAL A 34 -7.58 -16.73 35.87
CA VAL A 34 -7.37 -15.27 35.84
C VAL A 34 -6.11 -14.90 35.06
N ARG A 35 -5.04 -15.69 35.13
CA ARG A 35 -3.80 -15.44 34.39
C ARG A 35 -3.99 -15.71 32.91
N ALA A 36 -4.68 -16.80 32.55
CA ALA A 36 -5.02 -17.10 31.16
C ALA A 36 -5.90 -15.99 30.56
N ARG A 37 -6.90 -15.51 31.31
CA ARG A 37 -7.73 -14.38 30.90
C ARG A 37 -6.89 -13.11 30.67
N ALA A 38 -5.98 -12.78 31.58
CA ALA A 38 -5.10 -11.62 31.44
C ALA A 38 -4.21 -11.73 30.19
N ALA A 39 -3.63 -12.92 29.93
CA ALA A 39 -2.81 -13.17 28.74
C ALA A 39 -3.60 -12.97 27.44
N HIS A 40 -4.84 -13.48 27.35
CA HIS A 40 -5.70 -13.25 26.18
C HIS A 40 -6.05 -11.77 25.99
N LEU A 41 -6.28 -11.02 27.06
CA LEU A 41 -6.55 -9.58 26.98
C LEU A 41 -5.31 -8.81 26.52
N GLU A 42 -4.11 -9.19 26.97
CA GLU A 42 -2.85 -8.61 26.52
C GLU A 42 -2.62 -8.87 25.02
N LEU A 43 -2.83 -10.10 24.56
CA LEU A 43 -2.75 -10.45 23.14
C LEU A 43 -3.75 -9.65 22.29
N ALA A 44 -4.98 -9.48 22.77
CA ALA A 44 -5.96 -8.64 22.10
C ALA A 44 -5.49 -7.19 21.95
N TYR A 45 -4.91 -6.62 23.01
CA TYR A 45 -4.35 -5.26 22.99
C TYR A 45 -3.20 -5.12 22.00
N GLN A 46 -2.29 -6.10 21.94
CA GLN A 46 -1.17 -6.10 21.00
C GLN A 46 -1.67 -6.12 19.54
N HIS A 47 -2.73 -6.86 19.24
CA HIS A 47 -3.35 -6.86 17.91
C HIS A 47 -4.01 -5.52 17.56
N ASP A 48 -4.74 -4.91 18.49
CA ASP A 48 -5.33 -3.59 18.25
C ASP A 48 -4.25 -2.51 18.03
N LEU A 49 -3.13 -2.58 18.78
CA LEU A 49 -1.99 -1.70 18.59
C LEU A 49 -1.33 -1.91 17.22
N ALA A 50 -1.11 -3.17 16.82
CA ALA A 50 -0.57 -3.50 15.50
C ALA A 50 -1.46 -2.93 14.38
N GLN A 51 -2.78 -3.01 14.53
CA GLN A 51 -3.73 -2.44 13.59
C GLN A 51 -3.63 -0.90 13.51
N ALA A 52 -3.54 -0.23 14.67
CA ALA A 52 -3.39 1.22 14.71
C ALA A 52 -2.08 1.68 14.05
N ILE A 53 -0.97 0.95 14.26
CA ILE A 53 0.31 1.23 13.63
C ILE A 53 0.23 1.02 12.11
N ALA A 54 -0.45 -0.04 11.65
CA ALA A 54 -0.64 -0.31 10.22
C ALA A 54 -1.40 0.83 9.54
N TRP A 55 -2.51 1.28 10.14
CA TRP A 55 -3.28 2.43 9.64
C TRP A 55 -2.47 3.72 9.64
N HIS A 56 -1.78 4.02 10.74
CA HIS A 56 -0.94 5.21 10.82
C HIS A 56 0.13 5.25 9.71
N ARG A 57 0.77 4.09 9.43
CA ARG A 57 1.72 3.97 8.32
C ARG A 57 1.06 4.12 6.95
N ALA A 58 -0.17 3.63 6.78
CA ALA A 58 -0.91 3.79 5.54
C ALA A 58 -1.23 5.26 5.26
N ASP A 59 -1.66 6.02 6.27
CA ASP A 59 -1.93 7.45 6.18
C ASP A 59 -0.68 8.25 5.80
N LEU A 60 0.49 7.90 6.37
CA LEU A 60 1.76 8.53 6.00
C LEU A 60 2.19 8.24 4.55
N THR A 61 1.79 7.10 3.98
CA THR A 61 2.03 6.82 2.55
C THR A 61 1.06 7.56 1.63
N PHE A 62 -0.02 8.12 2.18
CA PHE A 62 -0.98 8.93 1.45
C PHE A 62 -0.67 10.42 1.68
N ASP A 63 0.37 10.93 1.02
CA ASP A 63 0.55 12.37 0.89
C ASP A 63 -0.18 12.85 -0.39
N PRO A 64 -1.36 13.48 -0.27
CA PRO A 64 -2.06 14.02 -1.42
C PRO A 64 -1.27 15.15 -2.11
N ALA A 65 -0.36 15.85 -1.40
CA ALA A 65 0.48 16.90 -1.96
C ALA A 65 1.67 16.36 -2.77
N ALA A 66 2.23 15.20 -2.42
CA ALA A 66 3.20 14.48 -3.24
C ALA A 66 2.54 13.81 -4.46
N THR A 67 1.31 13.30 -4.29
CA THR A 67 0.56 12.63 -5.37
C THR A 67 0.11 13.63 -6.45
N LEU A 68 -0.22 14.88 -6.09
CA LEU A 68 -0.53 15.95 -7.06
C LEU A 68 0.66 16.46 -7.87
N ARG A 69 1.91 16.19 -7.45
CA ARG A 69 3.12 16.61 -8.18
C ARG A 69 3.60 15.59 -9.22
N VAL A 70 2.95 14.42 -9.32
CA VAL A 70 3.18 13.45 -10.41
C VAL A 70 2.12 13.63 -11.50
N GLY A 71 2.01 14.88 -11.98
CA GLY A 71 1.02 15.28 -13.00
C GLY A 71 1.54 16.26 -14.03
N THR A 72 2.86 16.44 -14.15
CA THR A 72 3.47 17.34 -15.15
C THR A 72 4.73 16.76 -15.77
N GLY A 73 4.69 15.51 -16.21
CA GLY A 73 5.81 14.97 -16.99
C GLY A 73 5.63 13.55 -17.44
N ALA A 74 4.90 13.34 -18.55
CA ALA A 74 5.25 12.35 -19.59
C ALA A 74 4.12 12.22 -20.62
N ASP A 75 3.90 13.26 -21.45
CA ASP A 75 3.41 13.06 -22.82
C ASP A 75 4.56 13.44 -23.77
N GLN A 76 5.59 12.61 -23.80
CA GLN A 76 6.44 12.48 -24.99
C GLN A 76 6.27 11.05 -25.49
N THR A 77 5.29 10.89 -26.37
CA THR A 77 5.10 9.69 -27.18
C THR A 77 6.28 9.56 -28.16
N PRO A 78 7.06 8.46 -28.18
CA PRO A 78 8.00 8.21 -29.26
C PRO A 78 7.32 7.27 -30.26
N SER A 79 6.41 7.79 -31.08
CA SER A 79 5.91 7.05 -32.24
C SER A 79 5.15 7.98 -33.18
N GLN A 80 5.49 7.91 -34.46
CA GLN A 80 5.07 8.73 -35.61
C GLN A 80 5.94 9.98 -35.82
N ALA A 81 6.78 10.11 -36.84
CA ALA A 81 6.79 9.48 -38.15
C ALA A 81 8.23 9.29 -38.65
N SER A 82 8.54 8.06 -39.04
CA SER A 82 9.51 7.80 -40.09
C SER A 82 9.01 8.41 -41.41
N GLY A 83 9.92 9.05 -42.14
CA GLY A 83 9.83 9.15 -43.60
C GLY A 83 9.28 10.46 -44.13
N GLY A 84 10.14 11.29 -44.70
CA GLY A 84 9.69 12.44 -45.49
C GLY A 84 10.77 13.40 -45.93
N GLY A 85 11.95 12.92 -46.33
CA GLY A 85 12.90 13.77 -47.04
C GLY A 85 12.32 14.23 -48.38
N ARG A 86 12.34 15.53 -48.65
CA ARG A 86 12.58 16.05 -50.01
C ARG A 86 13.17 17.46 -49.95
N SER A 87 14.43 17.54 -50.38
CA SER A 87 15.13 18.76 -50.76
C SER A 87 14.32 19.55 -51.81
N THR A 88 14.30 20.87 -51.67
CA THR A 88 14.04 21.77 -52.80
C THR A 88 15.13 22.81 -52.86
N ASP A 89 16.25 22.44 -53.45
CA ASP A 89 17.10 23.39 -54.15
C ASP A 89 16.32 23.93 -55.36
N ALA A 90 16.07 25.24 -55.38
CA ALA A 90 15.71 25.96 -56.59
C ALA A 90 16.35 27.35 -56.55
N LYS A 91 17.64 27.37 -56.93
CA LYS A 91 18.32 28.54 -57.47
C LYS A 91 17.72 28.82 -58.85
N SER A 92 17.16 30.00 -59.06
CA SER A 92 16.91 30.51 -60.41
C SER A 92 17.22 32.00 -60.42
N THR A 93 17.99 32.34 -61.45
CA THR A 93 18.58 33.61 -61.88
C THR A 93 17.64 34.80 -61.88
#